data_AF-A0A1E4G0B9-F1
#
_entry.id   AF-A0A1E4G0B9-F1
#
_cell.length_a   1.000
_cell.length_b   1.000
_cell.length_c   1.000
_cell.angle_alpha   90.00
_cell.angle_beta   90.00
_cell.angle_gamma   90.00
#
_symmetry.space_group_name_H-M   'P 1'
#
loop_
_entity.id
_entity.type
_entity.pdbx_description
1 polymer ?
#
loop_
_entity_poly.entity_id
_entity_poly.type
_entity_poly.pdbx_seq_one_letter_code
_entity_poly.pdbx_strand_id
1 'polypeptide(L)'
;MALLLVLTVASVVVMTTGAFVMANSVNFTSLSASRRQREADLVTASALEFLYFQLESDQTFARQPFSDEAEMAMRGGLRVRHVKNPGKAVLQGAFLDESATGSEPTFTAEIVNRLDRNGSGKVQADTVLLSIVGRSGAFTSRCDALFRGEPLFDASLTANRLVALNRNESVKLLSRDPARNWLRSNGDILLNGFAQGQGTTTISSGPGSPQGVVWAKGEIFSEGEQQGLSGEKLARASQAAGGLLAPRSRLNHDIYKLTPADLSVFKQDETKASQSVGRMRAGTYSVEWAKVYWQEEGATRSKDVKSVSFTPSDYPQSKKIYWYDGRSLDSSNLVLPEGWESSSRCDEDGVVQLGGTNVNTADGQNVAAMTYRFDDDAFVTDDSSIEVEGDFRIISQIDGLVPSISLKSNESSTGVIRATKGGSIVIQGTLSGGGALVADQDIQLMSNPKLNQETNVEADKSAGVVLYGGGNVSIFGGANRAIQFKGLIYAEKDVSIYGGLKVNTRNGRLSLEGTADTLDVLDLQGAVVARSGSVDIAGTKNVSLTYDPDYLQKLTKGMPENRRRISRLWVRRY
;
A
#
# COMPACT_ATOMS: atom_id res chain seq x y z
N MET A 1 -56.31 70.02 2.61
CA MET A 1 -55.96 69.51 1.26
C MET A 1 -54.78 68.54 1.30
N ALA A 2 -53.59 68.94 1.78
CA ALA A 2 -52.41 68.07 1.81
C ALA A 2 -52.58 66.74 2.60
N LEU A 3 -53.20 66.78 3.79
CA LEU A 3 -53.43 65.57 4.61
C LEU A 3 -54.35 64.54 3.91
N LEU A 4 -55.38 65.03 3.22
CA LEU A 4 -56.37 64.21 2.50
C LEU A 4 -55.72 63.50 1.31
N LEU A 5 -54.78 64.17 0.64
CA LEU A 5 -54.01 63.65 -0.49
C LEU A 5 -52.98 62.61 -0.03
N VAL A 6 -52.31 62.83 1.10
CA VAL A 6 -51.39 61.84 1.70
C VAL A 6 -52.15 60.58 2.15
N LEU A 7 -53.34 60.72 2.76
CA LEU A 7 -54.16 59.58 3.16
C LEU A 7 -54.69 58.78 1.96
N THR A 8 -55.08 59.44 0.88
CA THR A 8 -55.53 58.74 -0.34
C THR A 8 -54.36 58.02 -1.00
N VAL A 9 -53.21 58.67 -1.16
CA VAL A 9 -52.01 58.01 -1.73
C VAL A 9 -51.56 56.84 -0.86
N ALA A 10 -51.54 56.98 0.47
CA ALA A 10 -51.22 55.89 1.38
C ALA A 10 -52.23 54.73 1.26
N SER A 11 -53.53 55.01 1.18
CA SER A 11 -54.56 53.97 1.00
C SER A 11 -54.41 53.21 -0.32
N VAL A 12 -54.08 53.91 -1.41
CA VAL A 12 -53.86 53.30 -2.72
C VAL A 12 -52.58 52.47 -2.73
N VAL A 13 -51.51 52.93 -2.07
CA VAL A 13 -50.26 52.17 -1.93
C VAL A 13 -50.47 50.92 -1.08
N VAL A 14 -51.22 51.01 0.03
CA VAL A 14 -51.54 49.84 0.87
C VAL A 14 -52.42 48.84 0.12
N MET A 15 -53.44 49.30 -0.61
CA MET A 15 -54.30 48.43 -1.42
C MET A 15 -53.53 47.78 -2.58
N THR A 16 -52.70 48.52 -3.29
CA THR A 16 -51.89 47.98 -4.41
C THR A 16 -50.81 47.02 -3.91
N THR A 17 -50.19 47.30 -2.76
CA THR A 17 -49.24 46.38 -2.12
C THR A 17 -49.94 45.11 -1.63
N GLY A 18 -51.11 45.24 -1.00
CA GLY A 18 -51.92 44.09 -0.56
C GLY A 18 -52.38 43.22 -1.73
N ALA A 19 -52.85 43.85 -2.82
CA ALA A 19 -53.24 43.17 -4.05
C ALA A 19 -52.04 42.49 -4.74
N PHE A 20 -50.87 43.13 -4.75
CA PHE A 20 -49.63 42.56 -5.30
C PHE A 20 -49.18 41.33 -4.51
N VAL A 21 -49.22 41.39 -3.17
CA VAL A 21 -48.88 40.26 -2.29
C VAL A 21 -49.89 39.12 -2.46
N MET A 22 -51.19 39.41 -2.54
CA MET A 22 -52.23 38.42 -2.76
C MET A 22 -52.13 37.77 -4.14
N ALA A 23 -51.93 38.56 -5.20
CA ALA A 23 -51.81 38.07 -6.58
C ALA A 23 -50.55 37.22 -6.80
N ASN A 24 -49.46 37.52 -6.09
CA ASN A 24 -48.20 36.77 -6.18
C ASN A 24 -48.01 35.75 -5.06
N SER A 25 -48.97 35.60 -4.15
CA SER A 25 -48.90 34.65 -3.03
C SER A 25 -48.62 33.23 -3.51
N VAL A 26 -49.21 32.82 -4.64
CA VAL A 26 -48.99 31.51 -5.27
C VAL A 26 -47.55 31.38 -5.79
N ASN A 27 -46.99 32.42 -6.40
CA ASN A 27 -45.61 32.45 -6.87
C ASN A 27 -44.61 32.39 -5.70
N PHE A 28 -44.86 33.12 -4.61
CA PHE A 28 -44.06 33.04 -3.38
C PHE A 28 -44.18 31.69 -2.68
N THR A 29 -45.35 31.06 -2.70
CA THR A 29 -45.55 29.69 -2.19
C THR A 29 -44.80 28.67 -3.04
N SER A 30 -44.78 28.84 -4.37
CA SER A 30 -44.01 27.99 -5.28
C SER A 30 -42.49 28.16 -5.11
N LEU A 31 -42.01 29.39 -4.90
CA LEU A 31 -40.59 29.65 -4.65
C LEU A 31 -40.13 29.08 -3.30
N SER A 32 -40.94 29.21 -2.26
CA SER A 32 -40.64 28.61 -0.95
C SER A 32 -40.72 27.08 -0.96
N ALA A 33 -41.67 26.50 -1.72
CA ALA A 33 -41.74 25.06 -1.97
C ALA A 33 -40.51 24.53 -2.70
N SER A 34 -40.11 25.20 -3.79
CA SER A 34 -38.91 24.84 -4.57
C SER A 34 -37.63 24.93 -3.71
N ARG A 35 -37.52 25.97 -2.88
CA ARG A 35 -36.42 26.11 -1.92
C ARG A 35 -36.40 24.97 -0.90
N ARG A 36 -37.54 24.65 -0.28
CA ARG A 36 -37.63 23.57 0.73
C ARG A 36 -37.38 22.18 0.14
N GLN A 37 -37.81 21.92 -1.09
CA GLN A 37 -37.49 20.70 -1.80
C GLN A 37 -35.97 20.57 -2.02
N ARG A 38 -35.33 21.66 -2.50
CA ARG A 38 -33.88 21.70 -2.67
C ARG A 38 -33.13 21.53 -1.36
N GLU A 39 -33.63 22.10 -0.26
CA GLU A 39 -33.07 21.90 1.09
C GLU A 39 -33.18 20.43 1.52
N ALA A 40 -34.33 19.77 1.32
CA ALA A 40 -34.48 18.35 1.64
C ALA A 40 -33.50 17.45 0.84
N ASP A 41 -33.24 17.78 -0.43
CA ASP A 41 -32.25 17.08 -1.26
C ASP A 41 -30.82 17.32 -0.77
N LEU A 42 -30.48 18.56 -0.43
CA LEU A 42 -29.16 18.92 0.09
C LEU A 42 -28.88 18.22 1.42
N VAL A 43 -29.84 18.21 2.34
CA VAL A 43 -29.74 17.50 3.63
C VAL A 43 -29.51 16.01 3.41
N THR A 44 -30.23 15.41 2.45
CA THR A 44 -30.06 13.99 2.11
C THR A 44 -28.67 13.71 1.54
N ALA A 45 -28.15 14.58 0.67
CA ALA A 45 -26.81 14.45 0.11
C ALA A 45 -25.71 14.64 1.16
N SER A 46 -25.83 15.65 2.02
CA SER A 46 -24.89 15.90 3.11
C SER A 46 -24.90 14.78 4.16
N ALA A 47 -26.08 14.21 4.46
CA ALA A 47 -26.18 13.04 5.33
C ALA A 47 -25.49 11.82 4.72
N LEU A 48 -25.59 11.63 3.39
CA LEU A 48 -24.89 10.56 2.68
C LEU A 48 -23.37 10.73 2.77
N GLU A 49 -22.86 11.93 2.54
CA GLU A 49 -21.43 12.25 2.64
C GLU A 49 -20.90 12.11 4.07
N PHE A 50 -21.68 12.56 5.07
CA PHE A 50 -21.34 12.37 6.48
C PHE A 50 -21.23 10.89 6.85
N LEU A 51 -22.21 10.07 6.47
CA LEU A 51 -22.20 8.63 6.75
C LEU A 51 -21.08 7.91 6.01
N TYR A 52 -20.81 8.31 4.77
CA TYR A 52 -19.68 7.80 4.01
C TYR A 52 -18.36 8.08 4.76
N PHE A 53 -18.14 9.31 5.21
CA PHE A 53 -16.97 9.70 5.98
C PHE A 53 -16.85 8.91 7.30
N GLN A 54 -17.96 8.73 8.03
CA GLN A 54 -17.95 7.95 9.27
C GLN A 54 -17.63 6.48 9.03
N LEU A 55 -18.18 5.87 7.98
CA LEU A 55 -17.91 4.46 7.65
C LEU A 55 -16.48 4.23 7.12
N GLU A 56 -15.88 5.22 6.45
CA GLU A 56 -14.45 5.16 6.12
C GLU A 56 -13.55 5.35 7.35
N SER A 57 -14.04 6.12 8.33
CA SER A 57 -13.35 6.43 9.59
C SER A 57 -13.47 5.29 10.62
N ASP A 58 -14.52 4.48 10.59
CA ASP A 58 -14.69 3.31 11.43
C ASP A 58 -15.66 2.31 10.79
N GLN A 59 -15.15 1.16 10.33
CA GLN A 59 -15.97 0.10 9.74
C GLN A 59 -16.90 -0.58 10.74
N THR A 60 -16.68 -0.40 12.05
CA THR A 60 -17.56 -0.94 13.09
C THR A 60 -18.69 0.01 13.45
N PHE A 61 -18.66 1.24 12.92
CA PHE A 61 -19.72 2.22 13.12
C PHE A 61 -21.07 1.67 12.69
N ALA A 62 -22.08 1.80 13.56
CA ALA A 62 -23.45 1.32 13.31
C ALA A 62 -23.55 -0.17 12.93
N ARG A 63 -22.55 -0.98 13.29
CA ARG A 63 -22.55 -2.45 13.05
C ARG A 63 -23.51 -3.18 13.98
N GLN A 64 -23.71 -2.64 15.18
CA GLN A 64 -24.76 -3.03 16.10
C GLN A 64 -25.75 -1.87 16.29
N PRO A 65 -27.01 -2.15 16.66
CA PRO A 65 -27.94 -1.10 17.02
C PRO A 65 -27.40 -0.25 18.17
N PHE A 66 -27.62 1.06 18.10
CA PHE A 66 -27.17 1.97 19.16
C PHE A 66 -27.96 1.71 20.45
N SER A 67 -27.26 1.54 21.56
CA SER A 67 -27.85 1.31 22.89
C SER A 67 -28.20 2.60 23.64
N ASP A 68 -27.73 3.73 23.12
CA ASP A 68 -27.79 5.07 23.70
C ASP A 68 -28.46 6.08 22.75
N GLU A 69 -28.66 7.30 23.25
CA GLU A 69 -29.10 8.47 22.49
C GLU A 69 -28.03 9.57 22.50
N ALA A 70 -26.75 9.16 22.49
CA ALA A 70 -25.64 10.10 22.56
C ALA A 70 -25.62 11.04 21.35
N GLU A 71 -25.30 12.30 21.61
CA GLU A 71 -25.04 13.29 20.57
C GLU A 71 -23.58 13.19 20.13
N MET A 72 -23.36 13.16 18.82
CA MET A 72 -22.03 13.14 18.22
C MET A 72 -21.47 14.56 18.17
N ALA A 73 -20.31 14.78 18.78
CA ALA A 73 -19.65 16.08 18.76
C ALA A 73 -19.22 16.45 17.33
N MET A 74 -19.87 17.47 16.76
CA MET A 74 -19.64 17.96 15.40
C MET A 74 -19.16 19.41 15.44
N ARG A 75 -18.25 19.79 14.53
CA ARG A 75 -17.81 21.19 14.39
C ARG A 75 -18.76 21.94 13.46
N GLY A 76 -19.58 22.83 14.03
CA GLY A 76 -20.42 23.79 13.32
C GLY A 76 -21.69 23.21 12.69
N GLY A 77 -22.78 23.98 12.75
CA GLY A 77 -23.98 23.89 11.90
C GLY A 77 -24.81 22.59 11.87
N LEU A 78 -24.33 21.46 12.39
CA LEU A 78 -24.97 20.15 12.26
C LEU A 78 -24.93 19.40 13.60
N ARG A 79 -26.09 18.93 14.06
CA ARG A 79 -26.24 18.04 15.21
C ARG A 79 -26.60 16.65 14.73
N VAL A 80 -25.93 15.62 15.23
CA VAL A 80 -26.24 14.22 14.91
C VAL A 80 -26.34 13.45 16.22
N ARG A 81 -27.36 12.61 16.37
CA ARG A 81 -27.55 11.77 17.55
C ARG A 81 -27.88 10.33 17.18
N HIS A 82 -27.50 9.43 18.07
CA HIS A 82 -27.93 8.04 18.02
C HIS A 82 -29.43 7.94 18.33
N VAL A 83 -30.12 7.01 17.68
CA VAL A 83 -31.50 6.66 18.01
C VAL A 83 -31.50 5.26 18.59
N LYS A 84 -31.88 5.15 19.86
CA LYS A 84 -31.97 3.86 20.55
C LYS A 84 -33.09 3.01 19.96
N ASN A 85 -32.72 2.00 19.18
CA ASN A 85 -33.67 1.08 18.55
C ASN A 85 -33.11 -0.35 18.60
N PRO A 86 -33.73 -1.29 19.35
CA PRO A 86 -33.15 -2.60 19.63
C PRO A 86 -33.01 -3.54 18.42
N GLY A 87 -33.40 -3.12 17.20
CA GLY A 87 -33.23 -3.91 15.98
C GLY A 87 -32.57 -3.19 14.81
N LYS A 88 -32.26 -1.90 14.92
CA LYS A 88 -31.76 -1.09 13.81
C LYS A 88 -30.73 -0.07 14.28
N ALA A 89 -29.64 0.07 13.54
CA ALA A 89 -28.73 1.19 13.73
C ALA A 89 -29.29 2.41 12.99
N VAL A 90 -29.79 3.39 13.74
CA VAL A 90 -30.45 4.58 13.20
C VAL A 90 -29.79 5.84 13.75
N LEU A 91 -29.50 6.78 12.86
CA LEU A 91 -29.07 8.13 13.21
C LEU A 91 -30.15 9.14 12.87
N GLN A 92 -30.20 10.21 13.66
CA GLN A 92 -30.97 11.39 13.37
C GLN A 92 -30.07 12.62 13.39
N GLY A 93 -30.17 13.46 12.36
CA GLY A 93 -29.45 14.73 12.34
C GLY A 93 -30.35 15.92 12.04
N ALA A 94 -29.91 17.09 12.48
CA ALA A 94 -30.58 18.38 12.28
C ALA A 94 -29.53 19.45 11.97
N PHE A 95 -29.76 20.21 10.90
CA PHE A 95 -28.94 21.39 10.59
C PHE A 95 -29.45 22.58 11.41
N LEU A 96 -28.54 23.26 12.10
CA LEU A 96 -28.84 24.45 12.89
C LEU A 96 -29.28 25.57 11.96
N ASP A 97 -30.46 26.11 12.24
CA ASP A 97 -31.00 27.27 11.53
C ASP A 97 -30.41 28.55 12.11
N GLU A 98 -29.25 28.98 11.57
CA GLU A 98 -28.60 30.23 11.97
C GLU A 98 -29.45 31.48 11.67
N SER A 99 -30.47 31.34 10.82
CA SER A 99 -31.36 32.42 10.38
C SER A 99 -32.68 32.53 11.15
N ALA A 100 -32.92 31.68 12.17
CA ALA A 100 -34.15 31.66 12.98
C ALA A 100 -35.45 31.60 12.15
N THR A 101 -35.42 30.92 11.00
CA THR A 101 -36.58 30.71 10.10
C THR A 101 -37.61 29.72 10.65
N GLY A 102 -37.29 29.02 11.74
CA GLY A 102 -38.22 28.18 12.49
C GLY A 102 -38.45 26.79 11.90
N SER A 103 -37.64 26.38 10.92
CA SER A 103 -37.71 25.05 10.31
C SER A 103 -36.31 24.48 10.11
N GLU A 104 -35.80 23.79 11.13
CA GLU A 104 -34.54 23.05 11.03
C GLU A 104 -34.69 21.87 10.06
N PRO A 105 -33.93 21.83 8.97
CA PRO A 105 -33.91 20.66 8.09
C PRO A 105 -33.32 19.46 8.84
N THR A 106 -33.96 18.30 8.73
CA THR A 106 -33.57 17.09 9.47
C THR A 106 -33.36 15.91 8.54
N PHE A 107 -32.56 14.94 8.96
CA PHE A 107 -32.48 13.65 8.31
C PHE A 107 -32.60 12.51 9.30
N THR A 108 -33.04 11.36 8.79
CA THR A 108 -32.96 10.07 9.48
C THR A 108 -32.27 9.08 8.56
N ALA A 109 -31.31 8.32 9.09
CA ALA A 109 -30.56 7.34 8.34
C ALA A 109 -30.61 5.97 9.03
N GLU A 110 -31.07 4.95 8.32
CA GLU A 110 -30.94 3.55 8.72
C GLU A 110 -29.69 2.96 8.06
N ILE A 111 -28.85 2.32 8.88
CA ILE A 111 -27.55 1.78 8.48
C ILE A 111 -27.57 0.27 8.67
N VAL A 112 -27.34 -0.48 7.60
CA VAL A 112 -27.15 -1.93 7.65
C VAL A 112 -25.70 -2.23 7.28
N ASN A 113 -24.82 -2.20 8.28
CA ASN A 113 -23.38 -2.36 8.09
C ASN A 113 -22.94 -3.83 8.24
N ARG A 114 -22.41 -4.40 7.16
CA ARG A 114 -21.76 -5.73 7.12
C ARG A 114 -20.36 -5.67 6.52
N LEU A 115 -19.69 -4.51 6.59
CA LEU A 115 -18.27 -4.41 6.26
C LEU A 115 -17.49 -5.41 7.11
N ASP A 116 -16.53 -6.11 6.49
CA ASP A 116 -15.66 -7.08 7.17
C ASP A 116 -16.43 -8.22 7.90
N ARG A 117 -17.53 -8.69 7.31
CA ARG A 117 -18.28 -9.87 7.79
C ARG A 117 -18.51 -10.89 6.69
N ASN A 118 -18.18 -12.14 6.99
CA ASN A 118 -18.49 -13.30 6.15
C ASN A 118 -19.90 -13.85 6.46
N GLY A 119 -20.65 -14.30 5.44
CA GLY A 119 -21.93 -15.01 5.59
C GLY A 119 -23.16 -14.31 4.99
N SER A 120 -24.34 -14.94 5.13
CA SER A 120 -25.62 -14.49 4.57
C SER A 120 -26.33 -13.44 5.42
N GLY A 121 -27.04 -12.51 4.78
CA GLY A 121 -27.86 -11.49 5.44
C GLY A 121 -28.69 -10.68 4.44
N LYS A 122 -29.36 -9.63 4.92
CA LYS A 122 -30.15 -8.72 4.08
C LYS A 122 -29.33 -8.01 2.98
N VAL A 123 -28.02 -7.87 3.20
CA VAL A 123 -27.06 -7.34 2.23
C VAL A 123 -25.87 -8.30 2.14
N GLN A 124 -25.16 -8.29 1.01
CA GLN A 124 -24.03 -9.19 0.75
C GLN A 124 -22.92 -8.98 1.80
N ALA A 125 -22.07 -9.99 1.96
CA ALA A 125 -20.85 -9.88 2.75
C ALA A 125 -20.02 -8.67 2.29
N ASP A 126 -19.37 -8.00 3.24
CA ASP A 126 -18.50 -6.85 2.99
C ASP A 126 -19.19 -5.63 2.34
N THR A 127 -20.49 -5.45 2.58
CA THR A 127 -21.26 -4.31 2.09
C THR A 127 -22.00 -3.57 3.19
N VAL A 128 -22.33 -2.30 2.94
CA VAL A 128 -23.19 -1.48 3.80
C VAL A 128 -24.27 -0.82 2.96
N LEU A 129 -25.52 -0.96 3.41
CA LEU A 129 -26.67 -0.28 2.83
C LEU A 129 -27.07 0.88 3.74
N LEU A 130 -27.16 2.07 3.14
CA LEU A 130 -27.66 3.27 3.75
C LEU A 130 -29.02 3.61 3.17
N SER A 131 -30.01 3.83 4.05
CA SER A 131 -31.32 4.36 3.67
C SER A 131 -31.56 5.66 4.41
N ILE A 132 -31.54 6.77 3.67
CA ILE A 132 -31.56 8.13 4.20
C ILE A 132 -32.85 8.82 3.76
N VAL A 133 -33.49 9.49 4.71
CA VAL A 133 -34.66 10.35 4.47
C VAL A 133 -34.36 11.74 5.02
N GLY A 134 -34.21 12.72 4.13
CA GLY A 134 -34.11 14.14 4.48
C GLY A 134 -35.47 14.83 4.45
N ARG A 135 -35.67 15.82 5.32
CA ARG A 135 -36.92 16.57 5.48
C ARG A 135 -36.63 18.06 5.65
N SER A 136 -37.37 18.90 4.91
CA SER A 136 -37.47 20.34 5.16
C SER A 136 -38.94 20.77 5.03
N GLY A 137 -39.55 21.18 6.13
CA GLY A 137 -41.00 21.41 6.21
C GLY A 137 -41.80 20.15 5.85
N ALA A 138 -42.69 20.24 4.85
CA ALA A 138 -43.50 19.13 4.36
C ALA A 138 -42.82 18.29 3.26
N PHE A 139 -41.66 18.71 2.76
CA PHE A 139 -40.95 18.03 1.68
C PHE A 139 -40.03 16.96 2.23
N THR A 140 -40.03 15.81 1.56
CA THR A 140 -39.19 14.66 1.90
C THR A 140 -38.40 14.23 0.69
N SER A 141 -37.11 13.98 0.86
CA SER A 141 -36.24 13.38 -0.14
C SER A 141 -35.69 12.07 0.41
N ARG A 142 -35.64 11.03 -0.43
CA ARG A 142 -35.14 9.71 -0.03
C ARG A 142 -33.99 9.27 -0.92
N CYS A 143 -32.96 8.73 -0.29
CA CYS A 143 -31.80 8.18 -0.95
C CYS A 143 -31.43 6.82 -0.34
N ASP A 144 -31.37 5.80 -1.18
CA ASP A 144 -30.74 4.53 -0.82
C ASP A 144 -29.37 4.45 -1.49
N ALA A 145 -28.35 4.01 -0.76
CA ALA A 145 -26.99 3.87 -1.27
C ALA A 145 -26.35 2.57 -0.76
N LEU A 146 -25.71 1.83 -1.67
CA LEU A 146 -24.97 0.63 -1.32
C LEU A 146 -23.47 0.90 -1.51
N PHE A 147 -22.70 0.65 -0.45
CA PHE A 147 -21.25 0.70 -0.48
C PHE A 147 -20.67 -0.68 -0.21
N ARG A 148 -19.43 -0.88 -0.66
CA ARG A 148 -18.66 -2.11 -0.45
C ARG A 148 -17.28 -1.75 0.09
N GLY A 149 -16.77 -2.58 0.99
CA GLY A 149 -15.37 -2.49 1.41
C GLY A 149 -14.43 -2.50 0.21
N GLU A 150 -13.60 -1.47 0.12
CA GLU A 150 -12.57 -1.34 -0.90
C GLU A 150 -11.21 -1.69 -0.29
N PRO A 151 -10.39 -2.50 -0.98
CA PRO A 151 -8.98 -2.62 -0.62
C PRO A 151 -8.32 -1.24 -0.78
N LEU A 152 -7.25 -0.98 -0.02
CA LEU A 152 -6.54 0.31 -0.09
C LEU A 152 -6.05 0.62 -1.51
N PHE A 153 -5.68 -0.44 -2.24
CA PHE A 153 -5.29 -0.39 -3.64
C PHE A 153 -6.17 -1.36 -4.44
N ASP A 154 -6.73 -0.89 -5.56
CA ASP A 154 -7.70 -1.60 -6.38
C ASP A 154 -7.16 -2.00 -7.77
N ALA A 155 -5.85 -1.87 -7.96
CA ALA A 155 -5.13 -2.13 -9.20
C ALA A 155 -3.85 -2.95 -8.94
N SER A 156 -3.46 -3.78 -9.91
CA SER A 156 -2.19 -4.53 -9.85
C SER A 156 -0.99 -3.59 -9.92
N LEU A 157 -1.14 -2.46 -10.61
CA LEU A 157 -0.12 -1.43 -10.76
C LEU A 157 -0.77 -0.05 -10.76
N THR A 158 -0.29 0.81 -9.86
CA THR A 158 -0.73 2.21 -9.72
C THR A 158 0.46 3.15 -9.67
N ALA A 159 0.45 4.21 -10.48
CA ALA A 159 1.45 5.27 -10.43
C ALA A 159 0.81 6.66 -10.48
N ASN A 160 1.49 7.66 -9.96
CA ASN A 160 1.00 9.04 -10.04
C ASN A 160 1.47 9.77 -11.30
N ARG A 161 2.66 9.45 -11.81
CA ARG A 161 3.27 10.17 -12.95
C ARG A 161 3.28 9.36 -14.23
N LEU A 162 3.84 8.17 -14.19
CA LEU A 162 4.07 7.37 -15.39
C LEU A 162 4.04 5.88 -15.04
N VAL A 163 3.46 5.09 -15.93
CA VAL A 163 3.68 3.65 -15.97
C VAL A 163 4.40 3.32 -17.27
N ALA A 164 5.65 2.87 -17.19
CA ALA A 164 6.46 2.50 -18.34
C ALA A 164 6.59 0.98 -18.45
N LEU A 165 5.88 0.41 -19.43
CA LEU A 165 5.90 -1.01 -19.79
C LEU A 165 6.27 -1.20 -21.28
N ASN A 166 6.69 -0.15 -21.97
CA ASN A 166 6.84 -0.15 -23.43
C ASN A 166 7.99 -1.01 -23.94
N ARG A 167 8.98 -1.32 -23.11
CA ARG A 167 10.14 -2.13 -23.51
C ARG A 167 9.90 -3.64 -23.37
N ASN A 168 8.68 -4.08 -23.07
CA ASN A 168 8.35 -5.46 -22.73
C ASN A 168 7.70 -6.22 -23.90
N GLU A 169 8.14 -7.44 -24.19
CA GLU A 169 7.61 -8.20 -25.34
C GLU A 169 6.16 -8.68 -25.08
N SER A 170 5.86 -9.13 -23.86
CA SER A 170 4.54 -9.57 -23.43
C SER A 170 4.16 -8.96 -22.09
N VAL A 171 2.96 -8.39 -22.00
CA VAL A 171 2.36 -7.83 -20.78
C VAL A 171 1.00 -8.49 -20.55
N LYS A 172 0.82 -9.11 -19.38
CA LYS A 172 -0.43 -9.76 -18.97
C LYS A 172 -0.96 -9.09 -17.71
N LEU A 173 -2.17 -8.55 -17.79
CA LEU A 173 -2.92 -8.01 -16.66
C LEU A 173 -3.95 -9.04 -16.23
N LEU A 174 -3.74 -9.62 -15.06
CA LEU A 174 -4.58 -10.65 -14.47
C LEU A 174 -5.19 -10.13 -13.17
N SER A 175 -6.27 -10.75 -12.73
CA SER A 175 -6.82 -10.48 -11.41
C SER A 175 -7.49 -11.71 -10.83
N ARG A 176 -7.33 -11.88 -9.51
CA ARG A 176 -8.11 -12.81 -8.69
C ARG A 176 -9.41 -12.21 -8.17
N ASP A 177 -9.60 -10.89 -8.27
CA ASP A 177 -10.87 -10.22 -8.04
C ASP A 177 -11.60 -10.03 -9.38
N PRO A 178 -12.68 -10.78 -9.67
CA PRO A 178 -13.40 -10.65 -10.93
C PRO A 178 -13.96 -9.24 -11.15
N ALA A 179 -14.20 -8.45 -10.09
CA ALA A 179 -14.69 -7.08 -10.20
C ALA A 179 -13.58 -6.04 -10.40
N ARG A 180 -12.30 -6.41 -10.21
CA ARG A 180 -11.19 -5.46 -10.19
C ARG A 180 -10.00 -6.02 -10.96
N ASN A 181 -9.87 -5.64 -12.23
CA ASN A 181 -8.62 -5.82 -12.97
C ASN A 181 -8.21 -4.47 -13.54
N TRP A 182 -7.40 -3.73 -12.79
CA TRP A 182 -7.03 -2.36 -13.14
C TRP A 182 -5.52 -2.20 -13.22
N LEU A 183 -5.10 -1.38 -14.18
CA LEU A 183 -3.80 -0.70 -14.19
C LEU A 183 -4.08 0.80 -14.26
N ARG A 184 -3.47 1.60 -13.38
CA ARG A 184 -3.80 3.03 -13.23
C ARG A 184 -2.58 3.95 -13.25
N SER A 185 -2.73 5.09 -13.92
CA SER A 185 -1.79 6.21 -13.85
C SER A 185 -2.52 7.55 -13.78
N ASN A 186 -2.12 8.44 -12.86
CA ASN A 186 -2.54 9.85 -12.91
C ASN A 186 -1.77 10.69 -13.94
N GLY A 187 -0.77 10.11 -14.60
CA GLY A 187 -0.17 10.67 -15.80
C GLY A 187 -0.31 9.68 -16.94
N ASP A 188 0.79 9.40 -17.63
CA ASP A 188 0.77 8.59 -18.85
C ASP A 188 0.98 7.11 -18.56
N ILE A 189 0.59 6.27 -19.52
CA ILE A 189 0.89 4.84 -19.56
C ILE A 189 1.53 4.52 -20.91
N LEU A 190 2.73 3.95 -20.89
CA LEU A 190 3.44 3.46 -22.07
C LEU A 190 3.36 1.94 -22.09
N LEU A 191 2.61 1.38 -23.03
CA LEU A 191 2.54 -0.06 -23.28
C LEU A 191 3.45 -0.42 -24.46
N ASN A 192 3.68 -1.72 -24.65
CA ASN A 192 4.45 -2.22 -25.79
C ASN A 192 3.76 -1.93 -27.14
N GLY A 193 4.38 -2.32 -28.25
CA GLY A 193 3.88 -2.03 -29.60
C GLY A 193 2.63 -2.82 -30.03
N PHE A 194 1.84 -3.35 -29.09
CA PHE A 194 0.77 -4.32 -29.37
C PHE A 194 -0.29 -3.78 -30.34
N ALA A 195 -0.56 -2.47 -30.35
CA ALA A 195 -1.52 -1.86 -31.27
C ALA A 195 -1.06 -1.91 -32.74
N GLN A 196 0.25 -2.06 -32.97
CA GLN A 196 0.86 -2.20 -34.28
C GLN A 196 1.26 -3.66 -34.59
N GLY A 197 0.87 -4.61 -33.73
CA GLY A 197 1.24 -6.03 -33.85
C GLY A 197 2.65 -6.35 -33.37
N GLN A 198 3.33 -5.43 -32.68
CA GLN A 198 4.65 -5.64 -32.11
C GLN A 198 4.54 -5.95 -30.61
N GLY A 199 4.78 -7.20 -30.23
CA GLY A 199 4.56 -7.65 -28.85
C GLY A 199 3.08 -7.91 -28.53
N THR A 200 2.80 -8.23 -27.27
CA THR A 200 1.46 -8.62 -26.82
C THR A 200 1.11 -7.92 -25.51
N THR A 201 -0.07 -7.30 -25.44
CA THR A 201 -0.68 -6.88 -24.18
C THR A 201 -2.00 -7.61 -24.06
N THR A 202 -2.26 -8.27 -22.92
CA THR A 202 -3.51 -9.00 -22.69
C THR A 202 -4.08 -8.63 -21.32
N ILE A 203 -5.37 -8.36 -21.30
CA ILE A 203 -6.13 -8.00 -20.11
C ILE A 203 -7.15 -9.11 -19.90
N SER A 204 -6.83 -10.03 -18.99
CA SER A 204 -7.67 -11.20 -18.78
C SER A 204 -8.81 -10.89 -17.82
N SER A 205 -10.04 -11.25 -18.21
CA SER A 205 -11.20 -11.23 -17.32
C SER A 205 -11.79 -12.63 -17.27
N GLY A 206 -12.25 -13.06 -16.09
CA GLY A 206 -12.95 -14.33 -15.94
C GLY A 206 -14.27 -14.33 -16.72
N PRO A 207 -14.82 -15.50 -17.09
CA PRO A 207 -16.12 -15.58 -17.74
C PRO A 207 -17.22 -14.89 -16.91
N GLY A 208 -17.94 -13.94 -17.53
CA GLY A 208 -19.01 -13.18 -16.86
C GLY A 208 -18.54 -12.02 -15.96
N SER A 209 -17.23 -11.75 -15.91
CA SER A 209 -16.66 -10.62 -15.18
C SER A 209 -16.60 -9.36 -16.04
N PRO A 210 -16.63 -8.16 -15.43
CA PRO A 210 -16.28 -6.93 -16.13
C PRO A 210 -14.92 -7.04 -16.84
N GLN A 211 -14.80 -6.39 -18.00
CA GLN A 211 -13.52 -6.25 -18.69
C GLN A 211 -12.52 -5.53 -17.78
N GLY A 212 -11.26 -5.97 -17.80
CA GLY A 212 -10.20 -5.23 -17.12
C GLY A 212 -9.95 -3.89 -17.80
N VAL A 213 -9.44 -2.93 -17.04
CA VAL A 213 -9.33 -1.53 -17.45
C VAL A 213 -7.90 -1.03 -17.26
N VAL A 214 -7.32 -0.49 -18.33
CA VAL A 214 -6.12 0.35 -18.27
C VAL A 214 -6.58 1.80 -18.30
N TRP A 215 -6.35 2.50 -17.19
CA TRP A 215 -6.87 3.85 -17.00
C TRP A 215 -5.73 4.84 -16.84
N ALA A 216 -5.74 5.89 -17.65
CA ALA A 216 -4.81 7.01 -17.54
C ALA A 216 -5.57 8.33 -17.47
N LYS A 217 -5.16 9.20 -16.56
CA LYS A 217 -5.55 10.62 -16.62
C LYS A 217 -4.83 11.33 -17.77
N GLY A 218 -3.56 10.98 -18.00
CA GLY A 218 -2.80 11.37 -19.18
C GLY A 218 -3.16 10.50 -20.40
N GLU A 219 -2.19 10.27 -21.27
CA GLU A 219 -2.36 9.44 -22.46
C GLU A 219 -2.02 7.98 -22.20
N ILE A 220 -2.56 7.10 -23.05
CA ILE A 220 -2.10 5.71 -23.16
C ILE A 220 -1.41 5.60 -24.53
N PHE A 221 -0.16 5.19 -24.52
CA PHE A 221 0.64 4.99 -25.73
C PHE A 221 0.88 3.50 -25.95
N SER A 222 0.89 3.11 -27.22
CA SER A 222 1.52 1.87 -27.69
C SER A 222 2.89 2.26 -28.22
N GLU A 223 3.93 1.46 -27.98
CA GLU A 223 5.25 1.73 -28.57
C GLU A 223 5.13 1.91 -30.10
N GLY A 224 5.84 2.90 -30.65
CA GLY A 224 5.71 3.32 -32.05
C GLY A 224 4.59 4.32 -32.35
N GLU A 225 3.68 4.60 -31.42
CA GLU A 225 2.61 5.61 -31.56
C GLU A 225 2.90 6.87 -30.72
N GLN A 226 3.33 7.96 -31.34
CA GLN A 226 3.68 9.19 -30.63
C GLN A 226 2.48 10.06 -30.21
N GLN A 227 1.32 9.88 -30.83
CA GLN A 227 0.14 10.74 -30.60
C GLN A 227 -0.83 10.20 -29.53
N GLY A 228 -0.48 9.10 -28.87
CA GLY A 228 -1.37 8.39 -27.96
C GLY A 228 -2.50 7.66 -28.69
N LEU A 229 -3.13 6.71 -28.01
CA LEU A 229 -4.25 5.94 -28.54
C LEU A 229 -5.54 6.78 -28.48
N SER A 230 -6.14 7.04 -29.63
CA SER A 230 -7.42 7.76 -29.72
C SER A 230 -8.27 7.26 -30.90
N GLY A 231 -9.57 7.58 -30.85
CA GLY A 231 -10.53 7.25 -31.91
C GLY A 231 -10.54 5.76 -32.27
N GLU A 232 -10.43 5.46 -33.57
CA GLU A 232 -10.44 4.09 -34.08
C GLU A 232 -9.23 3.27 -33.58
N LYS A 233 -8.05 3.88 -33.44
CA LYS A 233 -6.84 3.20 -32.92
C LYS A 233 -7.06 2.69 -31.50
N LEU A 234 -7.73 3.49 -30.66
CA LEU A 234 -8.05 3.10 -29.29
C LEU A 234 -9.02 1.91 -29.24
N ALA A 235 -10.04 1.90 -30.10
CA ALA A 235 -11.00 0.80 -30.19
C ALA A 235 -10.31 -0.51 -30.63
N ARG A 236 -9.46 -0.45 -31.67
CA ARG A 236 -8.67 -1.60 -32.13
C ARG A 236 -7.69 -2.09 -31.07
N ALA A 237 -6.99 -1.18 -30.39
CA ALA A 237 -6.08 -1.52 -29.30
C ALA A 237 -6.83 -2.17 -28.12
N SER A 238 -7.99 -1.65 -27.72
CA SER A 238 -8.83 -2.25 -26.67
C SER A 238 -9.26 -3.68 -27.04
N GLN A 239 -9.67 -3.89 -28.29
CA GLN A 239 -10.01 -5.21 -28.80
C GLN A 239 -8.81 -6.16 -28.81
N ALA A 240 -7.64 -5.70 -29.28
CA ALA A 240 -6.41 -6.48 -29.29
C ALA A 240 -5.94 -6.87 -27.89
N ALA A 241 -6.11 -5.97 -26.91
CA ALA A 241 -5.77 -6.21 -25.52
C ALA A 241 -6.78 -7.10 -24.78
N GLY A 242 -8.01 -7.23 -25.30
CA GLY A 242 -9.09 -7.97 -24.61
C GLY A 242 -9.68 -7.22 -23.40
N GLY A 243 -9.47 -5.90 -23.31
CA GLY A 243 -9.96 -5.07 -22.21
C GLY A 243 -10.14 -3.61 -22.61
N LEU A 244 -10.58 -2.77 -21.66
CA LEU A 244 -10.86 -1.37 -21.91
C LEU A 244 -9.62 -0.50 -21.70
N LEU A 245 -9.26 0.30 -22.69
CA LEU A 245 -8.25 1.35 -22.57
C LEU A 245 -8.97 2.70 -22.42
N ALA A 246 -8.70 3.41 -21.32
CA ALA A 246 -9.35 4.66 -20.96
C ALA A 246 -8.31 5.79 -20.76
N PRO A 247 -7.78 6.38 -21.85
CA PRO A 247 -6.89 7.54 -21.79
C PRO A 247 -7.68 8.83 -21.52
N ARG A 248 -6.98 9.90 -21.14
CA ARG A 248 -7.48 11.27 -20.96
C ARG A 248 -8.64 11.38 -19.98
N SER A 249 -8.62 10.58 -18.92
CA SER A 249 -9.65 10.66 -17.89
C SER A 249 -9.67 12.06 -17.26
N ARG A 250 -10.87 12.60 -17.04
CA ARG A 250 -11.07 13.87 -16.33
C ARG A 250 -10.97 13.74 -14.81
N LEU A 251 -11.07 12.50 -14.32
CA LEU A 251 -11.03 12.21 -12.89
C LEU A 251 -9.59 12.00 -12.44
N ASN A 252 -9.28 12.43 -11.23
CA ASN A 252 -8.02 12.09 -10.57
C ASN A 252 -8.25 10.82 -9.74
N HIS A 253 -7.33 9.86 -9.84
CA HIS A 253 -7.34 8.72 -8.94
C HIS A 253 -6.57 9.11 -7.66
N ASP A 254 -7.25 9.08 -6.52
CA ASP A 254 -6.58 9.30 -5.25
C ASP A 254 -5.81 8.03 -4.83
N ILE A 255 -4.49 8.16 -4.75
CA ILE A 255 -3.57 7.10 -4.35
C ILE A 255 -3.32 7.26 -2.85
N TYR A 256 -3.81 6.28 -2.08
CA TYR A 256 -3.74 6.30 -0.63
C TYR A 256 -2.29 6.42 -0.15
N LYS A 257 -2.05 7.32 0.82
CA LYS A 257 -0.77 7.41 1.52
C LYS A 257 -0.69 6.30 2.55
N LEU A 258 -0.03 5.21 2.20
CA LEU A 258 0.31 4.17 3.17
C LEU A 258 1.38 4.70 4.11
N THR A 259 1.21 4.46 5.40
CA THR A 259 2.22 4.69 6.42
C THR A 259 2.64 3.35 7.03
N PRO A 260 3.82 3.23 7.66
CA PRO A 260 4.22 1.98 8.30
C PRO A 260 3.21 1.51 9.35
N ALA A 261 2.52 2.43 10.03
CA ALA A 261 1.48 2.11 11.01
C ALA A 261 0.22 1.46 10.42
N ASP A 262 0.04 1.51 9.10
CA ASP A 262 -1.09 0.87 8.41
C ASP A 262 -0.82 -0.61 8.09
N LEU A 263 0.42 -1.06 8.19
CA LEU A 263 0.79 -2.44 7.88
C LEU A 263 0.41 -3.38 9.04
N SER A 264 -0.25 -4.49 8.71
CA SER A 264 -0.72 -5.50 9.68
C SER A 264 0.44 -6.14 10.44
N VAL A 265 1.61 -6.20 9.81
CA VAL A 265 2.86 -6.74 10.39
C VAL A 265 3.29 -6.02 11.68
N PHE A 266 2.76 -4.82 11.98
CA PHE A 266 3.00 -4.08 13.22
C PHE A 266 1.82 -4.09 14.21
N LYS A 267 0.69 -4.72 13.86
CA LYS A 267 -0.58 -4.67 14.62
C LYS A 267 -1.15 -6.06 14.88
N GLN A 268 -0.46 -6.82 15.71
CA GLN A 268 -1.12 -7.84 16.48
C GLN A 268 -1.24 -7.33 17.92
N ASP A 269 -2.44 -6.87 18.28
CA ASP A 269 -2.71 -6.15 19.53
C ASP A 269 -2.69 -7.06 20.78
N GLU A 270 -2.57 -8.39 20.60
CA GLU A 270 -2.23 -9.33 21.68
C GLU A 270 -0.70 -9.58 21.78
N THR A 271 0.06 -9.25 20.74
CA THR A 271 1.50 -9.51 20.64
C THR A 271 2.39 -8.27 20.69
N LYS A 272 1.87 -7.03 20.72
CA LYS A 272 2.72 -5.84 20.95
C LYS A 272 3.48 -5.87 22.28
N ALA A 273 2.96 -6.59 23.28
CA ALA A 273 3.64 -6.81 24.55
C ALA A 273 4.67 -7.97 24.49
N SER A 274 4.64 -8.81 23.45
CA SER A 274 5.49 -10.01 23.30
C SER A 274 6.36 -10.04 22.04
N GLN A 275 6.15 -9.16 21.06
CA GLN A 275 7.08 -8.92 19.97
C GLN A 275 8.26 -8.16 20.54
N SER A 276 9.36 -8.89 20.72
CA SER A 276 10.63 -8.25 21.02
C SER A 276 11.03 -7.34 19.87
N VAL A 277 11.61 -6.19 20.20
CA VAL A 277 12.28 -5.35 19.22
C VAL A 277 13.74 -5.79 19.20
N GLY A 278 14.12 -6.45 18.10
CA GLY A 278 15.52 -6.68 17.76
C GLY A 278 16.17 -5.37 17.39
N ARG A 279 17.34 -5.06 17.93
CA ARG A 279 18.15 -3.92 17.51
C ARG A 279 19.36 -4.39 16.73
N MET A 280 19.48 -3.88 15.52
CA MET A 280 20.68 -4.03 14.71
C MET A 280 21.33 -2.67 14.52
N ARG A 281 22.66 -2.66 14.36
CA ARG A 281 23.42 -1.44 14.13
C ARG A 281 23.34 -1.05 12.67
N ALA A 282 23.23 0.24 12.39
CA ALA A 282 23.33 0.75 11.03
C ALA A 282 24.73 0.47 10.47
N GLY A 283 24.77 -0.05 9.24
CA GLY A 283 26.00 -0.45 8.59
C GLY A 283 25.80 -1.50 7.52
N THR A 284 26.91 -2.13 7.15
CA THR A 284 26.99 -3.14 6.11
C THR A 284 27.41 -4.47 6.72
N TYR A 285 26.55 -5.46 6.59
CA TYR A 285 26.83 -6.87 6.86
C TYR A 285 27.27 -7.54 5.56
N SER A 286 28.49 -8.05 5.52
CA SER A 286 29.09 -8.62 4.30
C SER A 286 29.43 -10.08 4.50
N VAL A 287 29.08 -10.94 3.56
CA VAL A 287 29.69 -12.27 3.46
C VAL A 287 30.97 -12.15 2.64
N GLU A 288 32.12 -12.53 3.20
CA GLU A 288 33.44 -12.38 2.55
C GLU A 288 34.37 -13.57 2.86
N TRP A 289 35.32 -13.84 1.97
CA TRP A 289 36.42 -14.75 2.25
C TRP A 289 37.41 -14.04 3.17
N ALA A 290 37.75 -14.68 4.28
CA ALA A 290 38.75 -14.21 5.22
C ALA A 290 39.90 -15.19 5.31
N LYS A 291 41.13 -14.68 5.28
CA LYS A 291 42.32 -15.52 5.51
C LYS A 291 42.64 -15.56 7.00
N VAL A 292 42.52 -16.72 7.62
CA VAL A 292 42.93 -16.95 9.01
C VAL A 292 44.30 -17.62 9.04
N TYR A 293 45.08 -17.34 10.09
CA TYR A 293 46.41 -17.91 10.30
C TYR A 293 46.44 -18.69 11.61
N TRP A 294 47.25 -19.74 11.70
CA TRP A 294 47.50 -20.45 12.97
C TRP A 294 48.93 -20.97 13.04
N GLN A 295 49.39 -21.26 14.26
CA GLN A 295 50.69 -21.87 14.51
C GLN A 295 50.55 -23.38 14.69
N GLU A 296 51.27 -24.14 13.86
CA GLU A 296 51.29 -25.61 13.91
C GLU A 296 52.75 -26.08 13.72
N GLU A 297 53.27 -26.84 14.68
CA GLU A 297 54.65 -27.37 14.66
C GLU A 297 55.75 -26.31 14.41
N GLY A 298 55.54 -25.08 14.88
CA GLY A 298 56.49 -23.96 14.70
C GLY A 298 56.44 -23.29 13.31
N ALA A 299 55.46 -23.64 12.47
CA ALA A 299 55.20 -22.99 11.20
C ALA A 299 53.85 -22.24 11.20
N THR A 300 53.84 -21.06 10.58
CA THR A 300 52.61 -20.32 10.31
C THR A 300 51.87 -20.96 9.14
N ARG A 301 50.67 -21.48 9.40
CA ARG A 301 49.72 -21.95 8.40
C ARG A 301 48.66 -20.90 8.13
N SER A 302 47.98 -21.01 6.99
CA SER A 302 46.86 -20.12 6.63
C SER A 302 45.80 -20.85 5.82
N LYS A 303 44.55 -20.44 5.96
CA LYS A 303 43.41 -20.98 5.21
C LYS A 303 42.39 -19.86 4.97
N ASP A 304 41.80 -19.86 3.79
CA ASP A 304 40.66 -19.01 3.50
C ASP A 304 39.40 -19.66 4.08
N VAL A 305 38.68 -18.92 4.91
CA VAL A 305 37.43 -19.33 5.57
C VAL A 305 36.32 -18.38 5.19
N LYS A 306 35.10 -18.90 5.11
CA LYS A 306 33.91 -18.08 4.91
C LYS A 306 33.69 -17.27 6.18
N SER A 307 33.41 -15.98 6.02
CA SER A 307 33.18 -15.07 7.12
C SER A 307 32.00 -14.14 6.86
N VAL A 308 31.41 -13.66 7.94
CA VAL A 308 30.51 -12.51 7.96
C VAL A 308 31.24 -11.36 8.63
N SER A 309 31.18 -10.17 8.07
CA SER A 309 31.69 -8.97 8.71
C SER A 309 30.64 -7.89 8.85
N PHE A 310 30.85 -7.02 9.83
CA PHE A 310 30.04 -5.82 10.04
C PHE A 310 30.90 -4.56 9.95
N THR A 311 30.49 -3.63 9.10
CA THR A 311 31.09 -2.30 8.93
C THR A 311 30.07 -1.23 9.33
N PRO A 312 30.27 -0.47 10.43
CA PRO A 312 29.34 0.57 10.87
C PRO A 312 29.14 1.71 9.85
N SER A 313 27.92 2.25 9.76
CA SER A 313 27.60 3.39 8.90
C SER A 313 28.30 4.69 9.32
N ASP A 314 28.50 4.90 10.62
CA ASP A 314 29.00 6.16 11.18
C ASP A 314 30.52 6.32 11.01
N TYR A 315 31.25 5.21 10.83
CA TYR A 315 32.70 5.18 10.68
C TYR A 315 33.13 4.02 9.75
N PRO A 316 33.13 4.19 8.41
CA PRO A 316 33.58 3.15 7.49
C PRO A 316 35.09 2.82 7.59
N GLN A 317 35.87 3.66 8.29
CA GLN A 317 37.28 3.38 8.64
C GLN A 317 37.45 2.70 10.01
N SER A 318 36.36 2.44 10.74
CA SER A 318 36.44 1.70 12.01
C SER A 318 36.77 0.22 11.78
N LYS A 319 37.32 -0.41 12.81
CA LYS A 319 37.63 -1.85 12.82
C LYS A 319 36.34 -2.63 12.54
N LYS A 320 36.37 -3.43 11.46
CA LYS A 320 35.30 -4.38 11.12
C LYS A 320 35.19 -5.43 12.23
N ILE A 321 33.96 -5.83 12.54
CA ILE A 321 33.71 -7.00 13.39
C ILE A 321 33.62 -8.21 12.46
N TYR A 322 34.28 -9.32 12.79
CA TYR A 322 34.27 -10.53 11.97
C TYR A 322 33.79 -11.76 12.72
N TRP A 323 32.99 -12.56 12.05
CA TRP A 323 32.58 -13.90 12.46
C TRP A 323 32.97 -14.88 11.36
N TYR A 324 33.54 -16.03 11.68
CA TYR A 324 34.01 -16.99 10.69
C TYR A 324 33.68 -18.43 11.06
N ASP A 325 33.51 -19.28 10.04
CA ASP A 325 33.22 -20.70 10.20
C ASP A 325 34.49 -21.45 10.67
N GLY A 326 34.53 -21.73 11.97
CA GLY A 326 35.65 -22.36 12.66
C GLY A 326 35.66 -23.87 12.58
N ARG A 327 34.58 -24.52 12.13
CA ARG A 327 34.45 -25.98 12.02
C ARG A 327 35.49 -26.61 11.10
N SER A 328 35.99 -25.83 10.14
CA SER A 328 37.01 -26.25 9.19
C SER A 328 38.45 -26.04 9.71
N LEU A 329 38.62 -25.58 10.95
CA LEU A 329 39.90 -25.24 11.56
C LEU A 329 40.17 -26.13 12.76
N ASP A 330 41.30 -26.82 12.75
CA ASP A 330 41.74 -27.70 13.83
C ASP A 330 42.93 -27.04 14.55
N SER A 331 42.69 -26.02 15.38
CA SER A 331 43.77 -25.47 16.22
C SER A 331 43.28 -24.60 17.38
N SER A 332 44.00 -24.70 18.50
CA SER A 332 43.90 -23.82 19.67
C SER A 332 44.76 -22.55 19.55
N ASN A 333 45.52 -22.38 18.46
CA ASN A 333 46.56 -21.36 18.28
C ASN A 333 46.30 -20.46 17.05
N LEU A 334 45.09 -19.92 16.94
CA LEU A 334 44.72 -18.97 15.90
C LEU A 334 45.43 -17.61 16.09
N VAL A 335 46.00 -17.12 15.00
CA VAL A 335 46.52 -15.75 14.87
C VAL A 335 45.54 -14.99 13.99
N LEU A 336 44.84 -14.03 14.61
CA LEU A 336 43.87 -13.19 13.91
C LEU A 336 44.59 -12.15 13.04
N PRO A 337 44.09 -11.86 11.82
CA PRO A 337 44.64 -10.81 10.98
C PRO A 337 44.63 -9.43 11.65
N GLU A 338 45.56 -8.56 11.26
CA GLU A 338 45.59 -7.17 11.70
C GLU A 338 44.25 -6.48 11.38
N GLY A 339 43.61 -5.85 12.38
CA GLY A 339 42.30 -5.22 12.27
C GLY A 339 41.10 -6.08 12.72
N TRP A 340 41.30 -7.35 13.07
CA TRP A 340 40.26 -8.28 13.59
C TRP A 340 40.13 -8.26 15.13
N GLU A 341 40.41 -7.13 15.77
CA GLU A 341 40.45 -7.03 17.25
C GLU A 341 39.12 -7.34 17.94
N SER A 342 38.00 -7.31 17.21
CA SER A 342 36.69 -7.79 17.65
C SER A 342 36.20 -8.85 16.67
N SER A 343 36.70 -10.08 16.82
CA SER A 343 36.24 -11.22 16.03
C SER A 343 35.81 -12.39 16.91
N SER A 344 34.91 -13.22 16.40
CA SER A 344 34.39 -14.38 17.13
C SER A 344 34.38 -15.62 16.23
N ARG A 345 34.93 -16.71 16.75
CA ARG A 345 34.96 -18.02 16.09
C ARG A 345 33.64 -18.74 16.32
N CYS A 346 33.06 -19.33 15.27
CA CYS A 346 31.84 -20.14 15.38
C CYS A 346 32.17 -21.61 15.17
N ASP A 347 32.17 -22.41 16.25
CA ASP A 347 32.68 -23.78 16.23
C ASP A 347 31.62 -24.89 16.31
N GLU A 348 30.49 -24.68 16.98
CA GLU A 348 29.58 -25.79 17.29
C GLU A 348 28.41 -25.91 16.29
N ASP A 349 27.76 -24.80 15.90
CA ASP A 349 26.52 -24.88 15.10
C ASP A 349 26.60 -24.21 13.71
N GLY A 350 27.71 -23.56 13.36
CA GLY A 350 27.80 -22.79 12.10
C GLY A 350 26.83 -21.60 12.04
N VAL A 351 26.36 -21.13 13.19
CA VAL A 351 25.41 -20.01 13.32
C VAL A 351 26.07 -18.83 14.01
N VAL A 352 25.90 -17.65 13.43
CA VAL A 352 26.30 -16.36 14.00
C VAL A 352 25.07 -15.62 14.49
N GLN A 353 25.12 -15.14 15.73
CA GLN A 353 24.09 -14.26 16.29
C GLN A 353 24.45 -12.79 16.01
N LEU A 354 23.53 -12.05 15.39
CA LEU A 354 23.71 -10.66 14.97
C LEU A 354 22.69 -9.75 15.65
N GLY A 355 23.17 -8.65 16.22
CA GLY A 355 22.34 -7.72 17.00
C GLY A 355 21.85 -8.34 18.31
N GLY A 356 20.97 -7.62 19.01
CA GLY A 356 20.38 -8.11 20.26
C GLY A 356 18.93 -7.67 20.39
N THR A 357 18.11 -8.50 21.01
CA THR A 357 16.70 -8.19 21.28
C THR A 357 16.52 -7.61 22.68
N ASN A 358 15.60 -6.66 22.85
CA ASN A 358 15.17 -6.19 24.18
C ASN A 358 14.20 -7.17 24.87
N VAL A 359 14.37 -8.50 24.75
CA VAL A 359 13.46 -9.44 25.43
C VAL A 359 13.85 -9.54 26.90
N ASN A 360 12.93 -9.12 27.77
CA ASN A 360 12.77 -9.65 29.13
C ASN A 360 12.23 -11.09 28.98
N THR A 361 13.06 -12.05 28.57
CA THR A 361 12.68 -13.46 28.77
C THR A 361 12.65 -13.68 30.29
N ALA A 362 11.74 -14.51 30.79
CA ALA A 362 11.68 -14.85 32.22
C ALA A 362 13.02 -15.37 32.79
N ASP A 363 13.95 -15.74 31.88
CA ASP A 363 15.28 -16.30 32.14
C ASP A 363 16.45 -15.34 31.82
N GLY A 364 16.18 -14.11 31.35
CA GLY A 364 17.21 -13.07 31.13
C GLY A 364 18.21 -13.33 30.00
N GLN A 365 17.91 -14.24 29.05
CA GLN A 365 18.80 -14.52 27.92
C GLN A 365 18.62 -13.50 26.80
N ASN A 366 19.73 -12.90 26.36
CA ASN A 366 19.80 -12.07 25.15
C ASN A 366 19.59 -12.96 23.92
N VAL A 367 18.50 -12.74 23.19
CA VAL A 367 18.26 -13.40 21.89
C VAL A 367 18.81 -12.50 20.76
N ALA A 368 19.32 -13.13 19.70
CA ALA A 368 19.83 -12.41 18.53
C ALA A 368 18.67 -11.78 17.73
N ALA A 369 18.86 -10.58 17.19
CA ALA A 369 17.85 -9.98 16.31
C ALA A 369 17.78 -10.73 14.96
N MET A 370 18.94 -11.16 14.47
CA MET A 370 19.11 -11.90 13.24
C MET A 370 20.19 -12.97 13.45
N THR A 371 20.10 -14.07 12.73
CA THR A 371 21.17 -15.07 12.69
C THR A 371 21.71 -15.20 11.27
N TYR A 372 23.00 -15.45 11.13
CA TYR A 372 23.57 -15.91 9.87
C TYR A 372 23.97 -17.37 9.99
N ARG A 373 23.57 -18.19 9.01
CA ARG A 373 23.89 -19.63 8.96
C ARG A 373 24.88 -19.88 7.83
N PHE A 374 26.08 -20.36 8.16
CA PHE A 374 27.14 -20.62 7.20
C PHE A 374 26.82 -21.75 6.21
N ASP A 375 26.01 -22.72 6.65
CA ASP A 375 25.59 -23.87 5.84
C ASP A 375 24.60 -23.48 4.73
N ASP A 376 23.68 -22.57 5.05
CA ASP A 376 22.60 -22.14 4.15
C ASP A 376 22.95 -20.84 3.39
N ASP A 377 24.06 -20.19 3.74
CA ASP A 377 24.36 -18.81 3.34
C ASP A 377 23.18 -17.86 3.64
N ALA A 378 22.52 -18.03 4.77
CA ALA A 378 21.23 -17.40 5.06
C ALA A 378 21.29 -16.45 6.25
N PHE A 379 20.82 -15.21 6.05
CA PHE A 379 20.41 -14.31 7.12
C PHE A 379 18.95 -14.61 7.48
N VAL A 380 18.70 -15.08 8.70
CA VAL A 380 17.37 -15.44 9.18
C VAL A 380 16.96 -14.46 10.26
N THR A 381 15.85 -13.74 10.05
CA THR A 381 15.27 -12.90 11.11
C THR A 381 14.67 -13.79 12.18
N ASP A 382 14.77 -13.39 13.44
CA ASP A 382 13.97 -14.05 14.47
C ASP A 382 12.48 -13.61 14.39
N ASP A 383 11.62 -14.12 15.27
CA ASP A 383 10.20 -13.72 15.40
C ASP A 383 10.00 -12.25 15.88
N SER A 384 11.01 -11.41 15.70
CA SER A 384 11.11 -10.05 16.22
C SER A 384 11.01 -9.01 15.10
N SER A 385 10.51 -7.82 15.46
CA SER A 385 10.67 -6.65 14.60
C SER A 385 12.09 -6.12 14.79
N ILE A 386 12.89 -6.12 13.74
CA ILE A 386 14.25 -5.60 13.74
C ILE A 386 14.21 -4.11 13.41
N GLU A 387 14.72 -3.29 14.30
CA GLU A 387 14.92 -1.86 14.08
C GLU A 387 16.40 -1.55 13.86
N VAL A 388 16.67 -0.76 12.81
CA VAL A 388 17.98 -0.21 12.45
C VAL A 388 17.86 1.30 12.35
N GLU A 389 18.58 2.03 13.19
CA GLU A 389 18.62 3.49 13.13
C GLU A 389 19.63 3.97 12.08
N GLY A 390 19.19 4.11 10.84
CA GLY A 390 20.03 4.47 9.69
C GLY A 390 20.08 3.36 8.63
N ASP A 391 21.12 3.38 7.80
CA ASP A 391 21.21 2.46 6.67
C ASP A 391 21.47 1.01 7.12
N PHE A 392 20.71 0.08 6.54
CA PHE A 392 20.91 -1.36 6.70
C PHE A 392 21.31 -1.98 5.37
N ARG A 393 22.47 -2.62 5.32
CA ARG A 393 22.96 -3.26 4.10
C ARG A 393 23.37 -4.71 4.35
N ILE A 394 22.92 -5.62 3.49
CA ILE A 394 23.42 -7.00 3.40
C ILE A 394 24.02 -7.18 2.02
N ILE A 395 25.29 -7.58 1.96
CA ILE A 395 26.03 -7.75 0.71
C ILE A 395 26.88 -9.02 0.70
N SER A 396 27.33 -9.42 -0.48
CA SER A 396 28.31 -10.50 -0.66
C SER A 396 29.50 -9.97 -1.43
N GLN A 397 30.69 -10.19 -0.88
CA GLN A 397 31.97 -9.94 -1.54
C GLN A 397 32.57 -11.23 -2.12
N ILE A 398 31.92 -12.37 -1.92
CA ILE A 398 32.32 -13.63 -2.51
C ILE A 398 31.68 -13.76 -3.88
N ASP A 399 32.51 -13.89 -4.91
CA ASP A 399 32.05 -14.08 -6.28
C ASP A 399 31.20 -15.35 -6.41
N GLY A 400 30.06 -15.24 -7.08
CA GLY A 400 29.07 -16.32 -7.23
C GLY A 400 28.30 -16.71 -5.96
N LEU A 401 28.58 -16.14 -4.79
CA LEU A 401 27.83 -16.40 -3.56
C LEU A 401 26.79 -15.30 -3.32
N VAL A 402 25.58 -15.75 -3.01
CA VAL A 402 24.40 -14.90 -2.86
C VAL A 402 23.72 -15.31 -1.58
N PRO A 403 23.75 -14.47 -0.54
CA PRO A 403 23.10 -14.83 0.69
C PRO A 403 21.58 -14.80 0.50
N SER A 404 20.88 -15.71 1.15
CA SER A 404 19.43 -15.62 1.29
C SER A 404 19.07 -14.79 2.52
N ILE A 405 17.94 -14.12 2.50
CA ILE A 405 17.35 -13.44 3.65
C ILE A 405 15.98 -14.03 3.89
N SER A 406 15.83 -14.75 4.99
CA SER A 406 14.58 -15.38 5.37
C SER A 406 13.88 -14.53 6.42
N LEU A 407 12.75 -13.95 6.03
CA LEU A 407 11.81 -13.30 6.94
C LEU A 407 10.94 -14.40 7.56
N LYS A 408 11.20 -14.71 8.82
CA LYS A 408 10.47 -15.75 9.53
C LYS A 408 8.97 -15.41 9.58
N SER A 409 8.13 -16.33 9.11
CA SER A 409 6.68 -16.17 9.08
C SER A 409 6.06 -17.41 9.69
N ASN A 410 5.29 -17.23 10.76
CA ASN A 410 4.40 -18.25 11.30
C ASN A 410 3.01 -17.65 11.52
N GLU A 411 2.04 -18.46 11.95
CA GLU A 411 0.65 -18.02 12.15
C GLU A 411 0.51 -16.85 13.16
N SER A 412 1.51 -16.65 14.01
CA SER A 412 1.53 -15.71 15.13
C SER A 412 2.60 -14.61 15.04
N SER A 413 3.52 -14.63 14.08
CA SER A 413 4.57 -13.61 13.93
C SER A 413 5.07 -13.52 12.48
N THR A 414 5.46 -12.31 12.08
CA THR A 414 6.06 -12.04 10.77
C THR A 414 7.36 -11.26 10.96
N GLY A 415 8.40 -11.63 10.24
CA GLY A 415 9.71 -10.99 10.28
C GLY A 415 9.63 -9.60 9.67
N VAL A 416 10.04 -8.59 10.43
CA VAL A 416 10.06 -7.21 9.95
C VAL A 416 11.46 -6.64 10.10
N ILE A 417 11.97 -6.01 9.05
CA ILE A 417 13.20 -5.20 9.10
C ILE A 417 12.81 -3.76 8.83
N ARG A 418 13.10 -2.88 9.78
CA ARG A 418 12.78 -1.46 9.70
C ARG A 418 14.02 -0.58 9.81
N ALA A 419 14.33 0.15 8.75
CA ALA A 419 15.34 1.21 8.75
C ALA A 419 14.69 2.56 9.04
N THR A 420 15.03 3.18 10.18
CA THR A 420 14.47 4.44 10.68
C THR A 420 15.48 5.59 10.58
N LYS A 421 15.06 6.81 10.96
CA LYS A 421 15.88 8.03 10.96
C LYS A 421 16.44 8.37 9.56
N GLY A 422 15.63 8.14 8.53
CA GLY A 422 16.06 8.37 7.15
C GLY A 422 16.98 7.28 6.60
N GLY A 423 16.99 6.09 7.20
CA GLY A 423 17.74 4.94 6.72
C GLY A 423 17.17 4.33 5.44
N SER A 424 18.06 3.79 4.61
CA SER A 424 17.74 2.96 3.44
C SER A 424 18.04 1.48 3.71
N ILE A 425 17.36 0.58 3.01
CA ILE A 425 17.65 -0.87 3.03
C ILE A 425 18.25 -1.26 1.68
N VAL A 426 19.44 -1.87 1.70
CA VAL A 426 20.08 -2.45 0.52
C VAL A 426 20.37 -3.92 0.76
N ILE A 427 19.80 -4.77 -0.06
CA ILE A 427 19.93 -6.21 0.05
C ILE A 427 20.47 -6.77 -1.25
N GLN A 428 21.60 -7.46 -1.17
CA GLN A 428 22.10 -8.35 -2.20
C GLN A 428 21.78 -9.78 -1.76
N GLY A 429 20.73 -10.37 -2.33
CA GLY A 429 20.27 -11.68 -1.89
C GLY A 429 18.87 -12.06 -2.34
N THR A 430 18.55 -13.34 -2.15
CA THR A 430 17.18 -13.84 -2.34
C THR A 430 16.38 -13.62 -1.07
N LEU A 431 15.24 -12.93 -1.16
CA LEU A 431 14.32 -12.73 -0.03
C LEU A 431 13.32 -13.90 0.04
N SER A 432 13.14 -14.54 1.18
CA SER A 432 12.16 -15.64 1.34
C SER A 432 11.35 -15.45 2.62
N GLY A 433 10.18 -16.10 2.70
CA GLY A 433 9.33 -16.10 3.90
C GLY A 433 8.21 -15.07 3.86
N GLY A 434 7.76 -14.55 4.99
CA GLY A 434 6.60 -13.64 5.06
C GLY A 434 6.84 -12.50 6.05
N GLY A 435 6.44 -11.27 5.67
CA GLY A 435 6.65 -10.10 6.50
C GLY A 435 6.93 -8.82 5.73
N ALA A 436 7.81 -7.97 6.25
CA ALA A 436 8.01 -6.62 5.69
C ALA A 436 9.46 -6.13 5.76
N LEU A 437 9.89 -5.48 4.67
CA LEU A 437 11.03 -4.57 4.64
C LEU A 437 10.51 -3.14 4.59
N VAL A 438 10.87 -2.32 5.57
CA VAL A 438 10.35 -0.96 5.74
C VAL A 438 11.51 0.02 5.88
N ALA A 439 11.64 0.95 4.94
CA ALA A 439 12.67 1.99 4.98
C ALA A 439 12.03 3.39 4.99
N ASP A 440 12.58 4.32 5.77
CA ASP A 440 12.22 5.74 5.70
C ASP A 440 12.64 6.38 4.36
N GLN A 441 13.66 5.82 3.70
CA GLN A 441 14.14 6.22 2.37
C GLN A 441 13.99 5.07 1.37
N ASP A 442 15.07 4.64 0.73
CA ASP A 442 15.03 3.75 -0.41
C ASP A 442 15.14 2.27 0.01
N ILE A 443 14.50 1.39 -0.77
CA ILE A 443 14.76 -0.05 -0.75
C ILE A 443 15.40 -0.45 -2.07
N GLN A 444 16.53 -1.15 -2.00
CA GLN A 444 17.19 -1.75 -3.15
C GLN A 444 17.35 -3.25 -2.90
N LEU A 445 16.72 -4.06 -3.74
CA LEU A 445 16.76 -5.51 -3.68
C LEU A 445 17.42 -6.07 -4.94
N MET A 446 18.63 -6.61 -4.81
CA MET A 446 19.23 -7.41 -5.88
C MET A 446 18.83 -8.87 -5.72
N SER A 447 18.02 -9.31 -6.65
CA SER A 447 17.66 -10.70 -6.89
C SER A 447 18.82 -11.49 -7.51
N ASN A 448 18.93 -12.76 -7.13
CA ASN A 448 20.00 -13.73 -7.34
C ASN A 448 20.94 -13.55 -8.58
N PRO A 449 22.26 -13.37 -8.37
CA PRO A 449 23.25 -13.50 -9.44
C PRO A 449 23.77 -14.93 -9.74
N LYS A 450 23.16 -16.01 -9.23
CA LYS A 450 23.45 -17.39 -9.69
C LYS A 450 22.65 -17.75 -10.94
N LEU A 451 23.33 -18.24 -11.98
CA LEU A 451 22.72 -18.72 -13.23
C LEU A 451 21.78 -19.92 -12.94
N ASN A 452 20.58 -19.94 -13.55
CA ASN A 452 19.63 -21.06 -13.53
C ASN A 452 18.96 -21.42 -12.19
N GLN A 453 19.00 -20.55 -11.18
CA GLN A 453 18.14 -20.67 -9.99
C GLN A 453 17.00 -19.67 -10.10
N GLU A 454 15.76 -20.06 -9.83
CA GLU A 454 14.63 -19.11 -9.78
C GLU A 454 14.84 -18.10 -8.64
N THR A 455 14.72 -16.80 -8.92
CA THR A 455 14.71 -15.79 -7.86
C THR A 455 13.27 -15.68 -7.42
N ASN A 456 12.97 -16.41 -6.36
CA ASN A 456 11.73 -16.23 -5.67
C ASN A 456 11.98 -15.17 -4.60
N VAL A 457 11.29 -14.03 -4.67
CA VAL A 457 10.78 -13.49 -3.42
C VAL A 457 9.71 -14.48 -2.98
N GLU A 458 10.15 -15.58 -2.35
CA GLU A 458 9.30 -16.73 -2.02
C GLU A 458 8.46 -16.34 -0.82
N ALA A 459 7.48 -15.47 -1.09
CA ALA A 459 6.53 -15.11 -0.10
C ALA A 459 5.79 -16.37 0.30
N ASP A 460 5.72 -16.65 1.60
CA ASP A 460 4.86 -17.72 2.10
C ASP A 460 3.47 -17.53 1.47
N LYS A 461 2.98 -18.59 0.82
CA LYS A 461 1.69 -18.59 0.09
C LYS A 461 0.56 -18.06 0.97
N SER A 462 0.69 -18.20 2.29
CA SER A 462 -0.29 -17.73 3.27
C SER A 462 -0.12 -16.26 3.69
N ALA A 463 1.06 -15.64 3.57
CA ALA A 463 1.38 -14.35 4.21
C ALA A 463 1.76 -13.20 3.25
N GLY A 464 2.49 -13.45 2.15
CA GLY A 464 2.98 -12.36 1.28
C GLY A 464 4.16 -11.56 1.88
N VAL A 465 4.80 -10.69 1.09
CA VAL A 465 5.87 -9.79 1.52
C VAL A 465 5.52 -8.32 1.22
N VAL A 466 5.85 -7.40 2.13
CA VAL A 466 5.75 -5.95 1.92
C VAL A 466 7.13 -5.35 1.71
N LEU A 467 7.31 -4.61 0.61
CA LEU A 467 8.41 -3.67 0.43
C LEU A 467 7.84 -2.25 0.58
N TYR A 468 8.16 -1.57 1.67
CA TYR A 468 7.75 -0.19 1.94
C TYR A 468 8.96 0.74 1.87
N GLY A 469 9.06 1.54 0.81
CA GLY A 469 10.05 2.61 0.68
C GLY A 469 9.42 3.99 0.89
N GLY A 470 9.87 4.73 1.90
CA GLY A 470 9.56 6.16 2.04
C GLY A 470 10.19 7.05 0.95
N GLY A 471 11.11 6.48 0.17
CA GLY A 471 11.66 7.00 -1.08
C GLY A 471 11.28 6.10 -2.25
N ASN A 472 12.29 5.54 -2.91
CA ASN A 472 12.17 4.66 -4.08
C ASN A 472 12.24 3.18 -3.69
N VAL A 473 11.65 2.31 -4.50
CA VAL A 473 11.90 0.87 -4.43
C VAL A 473 12.50 0.40 -5.75
N SER A 474 13.68 -0.22 -5.69
CA SER A 474 14.37 -0.75 -6.87
C SER A 474 14.63 -2.25 -6.73
N ILE A 475 14.24 -3.03 -7.73
CA ILE A 475 14.50 -4.47 -7.80
C ILE A 475 15.38 -4.74 -9.02
N PHE A 476 16.44 -5.53 -8.84
CA PHE A 476 17.39 -5.85 -9.90
C PHE A 476 17.46 -7.37 -10.09
N GLY A 477 17.26 -7.87 -11.31
CA GLY A 477 17.32 -9.30 -11.63
C GLY A 477 18.70 -9.93 -11.52
N GLY A 478 19.75 -9.16 -11.82
CA GLY A 478 21.13 -9.64 -11.76
C GLY A 478 21.45 -10.63 -12.87
N ALA A 479 22.08 -11.76 -12.54
CA ALA A 479 22.32 -12.84 -13.52
C ALA A 479 21.07 -13.71 -13.76
N ASN A 480 20.09 -13.63 -12.86
CA ASN A 480 18.82 -14.28 -13.06
C ASN A 480 17.87 -13.38 -13.86
N ARG A 481 17.26 -13.98 -14.87
CA ARG A 481 16.31 -13.33 -15.75
C ARG A 481 14.86 -13.54 -15.34
N ALA A 482 14.59 -14.26 -14.25
CA ALA A 482 13.25 -14.48 -13.72
C ALA A 482 13.08 -13.86 -12.32
N ILE A 483 12.07 -13.00 -12.15
CA ILE A 483 11.68 -12.41 -10.86
C ILE A 483 10.24 -12.79 -10.57
N GLN A 484 10.00 -13.40 -9.41
CA GLN A 484 8.66 -13.62 -8.86
C GLN A 484 8.51 -12.87 -7.54
N PHE A 485 7.45 -12.08 -7.41
CA PHE A 485 7.13 -11.35 -6.18
C PHE A 485 5.66 -11.47 -5.84
N LYS A 486 5.36 -11.81 -4.58
CA LYS A 486 4.01 -11.96 -4.05
C LYS A 486 3.81 -11.06 -2.84
N GLY A 487 2.96 -10.05 -2.96
CA GLY A 487 2.63 -9.13 -1.88
C GLY A 487 2.47 -7.68 -2.35
N LEU A 488 3.01 -6.74 -1.57
CA LEU A 488 2.86 -5.31 -1.81
C LEU A 488 4.22 -4.64 -2.02
N ILE A 489 4.37 -3.94 -3.15
CA ILE A 489 5.47 -3.00 -3.37
C ILE A 489 4.89 -1.60 -3.25
N TYR A 490 5.28 -0.86 -2.23
CA TYR A 490 4.88 0.53 -2.02
C TYR A 490 6.12 1.43 -2.00
N ALA A 491 6.15 2.40 -2.89
CA ALA A 491 7.11 3.49 -2.90
C ALA A 491 6.38 4.83 -2.79
N GLU A 492 6.87 5.72 -1.93
CA GLU A 492 6.39 7.10 -1.90
C GLU A 492 6.75 7.82 -3.21
N LYS A 493 7.90 7.51 -3.81
CA LYS A 493 8.38 8.06 -5.09
C LYS A 493 8.24 7.02 -6.21
N ASP A 494 9.36 6.49 -6.71
CA ASP A 494 9.40 5.65 -7.90
C ASP A 494 9.58 4.16 -7.54
N VAL A 495 8.99 3.28 -8.36
CA VAL A 495 9.29 1.85 -8.37
C VAL A 495 10.00 1.53 -9.68
N SER A 496 11.19 0.94 -9.59
CA SER A 496 11.97 0.56 -10.77
C SER A 496 12.36 -0.92 -10.72
N ILE A 497 12.12 -1.65 -11.80
CA ILE A 497 12.54 -3.05 -11.93
C ILE A 497 13.48 -3.17 -13.13
N TYR A 498 14.71 -3.60 -12.87
CA TYR A 498 15.78 -3.71 -13.87
C TYR A 498 16.14 -5.17 -14.13
N GLY A 499 16.47 -5.50 -15.38
CA GLY A 499 16.90 -6.86 -15.71
C GLY A 499 18.31 -7.20 -15.24
N GLY A 500 19.21 -6.21 -15.24
CA GLY A 500 20.56 -6.40 -14.73
C GLY A 500 20.99 -5.28 -13.79
N LEU A 501 22.21 -5.44 -13.28
CA LEU A 501 22.79 -4.60 -12.26
C LEU A 501 24.26 -4.34 -12.55
N LYS A 502 24.65 -3.09 -12.36
CA LYS A 502 26.03 -2.66 -12.24
C LYS A 502 26.27 -2.22 -10.81
N VAL A 503 27.17 -2.92 -10.12
CA VAL A 503 27.62 -2.55 -8.78
C VAL A 503 28.80 -1.60 -8.92
N ASN A 504 28.64 -0.36 -8.47
CA ASN A 504 29.70 0.63 -8.41
C ASN A 504 30.08 0.90 -6.95
N THR A 505 31.36 0.83 -6.62
CA THR A 505 31.85 1.27 -5.31
C THR A 505 32.41 2.69 -5.45
N ARG A 506 31.76 3.68 -4.83
CA ARG A 506 32.27 5.06 -4.74
C ARG A 506 32.52 5.43 -3.28
N ASN A 507 33.75 5.80 -2.94
CA ASN A 507 34.14 6.18 -1.57
C ASN A 507 33.78 5.13 -0.50
N GLY A 508 33.88 3.84 -0.83
CA GLY A 508 33.48 2.74 0.07
C GLY A 508 31.97 2.55 0.24
N ARG A 509 31.14 3.36 -0.44
CA ARG A 509 29.69 3.14 -0.55
C ARG A 509 29.36 2.39 -1.83
N LEU A 510 28.62 1.30 -1.68
CA LEU A 510 28.02 0.55 -2.79
C LEU A 510 26.87 1.36 -3.38
N SER A 511 26.92 1.57 -4.69
CA SER A 511 25.87 2.15 -5.51
C SER A 511 25.42 1.08 -6.49
N LEU A 512 24.13 0.78 -6.46
CA LEU A 512 23.49 -0.17 -7.36
C LEU A 512 22.86 0.62 -8.51
N GLU A 513 23.32 0.36 -9.73
CA GLU A 513 22.81 1.01 -10.94
C GLU A 513 22.19 -0.06 -11.85
N GLY A 514 20.94 0.17 -12.28
CA GLY A 514 20.28 -0.74 -13.22
C GLY A 514 20.95 -0.72 -14.58
N THR A 515 21.11 -1.87 -15.21
CA THR A 515 21.59 -1.98 -16.60
C THR A 515 20.41 -2.12 -17.57
N ALA A 516 20.71 -2.04 -18.87
CA ALA A 516 19.73 -2.29 -19.93
C ALA A 516 19.50 -3.78 -20.21
N ASP A 517 20.03 -4.68 -19.38
CA ASP A 517 19.82 -6.12 -19.54
C ASP A 517 18.33 -6.46 -19.38
N THR A 518 17.90 -7.50 -20.08
CA THR A 518 16.50 -7.90 -20.13
C THR A 518 16.18 -9.06 -19.19
N LEU A 519 15.00 -9.02 -18.58
CA LEU A 519 14.42 -10.16 -17.90
C LEU A 519 13.73 -11.09 -18.92
N ASP A 520 13.73 -12.38 -18.65
CA ASP A 520 12.94 -13.38 -19.34
C ASP A 520 11.51 -13.43 -18.77
N VAL A 521 11.38 -13.31 -17.45
CA VAL A 521 10.08 -13.38 -16.74
C VAL A 521 10.05 -12.40 -15.56
N LEU A 522 8.95 -11.67 -15.43
CA LEU A 522 8.58 -10.91 -14.25
C LEU A 522 7.14 -11.26 -13.89
N ASP A 523 6.93 -11.91 -12.75
CA ASP A 523 5.59 -12.21 -12.22
C ASP A 523 5.38 -11.51 -10.89
N LEU A 524 4.47 -10.53 -10.90
CA LEU A 524 4.10 -9.73 -9.74
C LEU A 524 2.66 -10.03 -9.37
N GLN A 525 2.47 -10.59 -8.18
CA GLN A 525 1.15 -10.91 -7.65
C GLN A 525 0.86 -10.07 -6.40
N GLY A 526 -0.23 -9.31 -6.41
CA GLY A 526 -0.62 -8.36 -5.36
C GLY A 526 -0.75 -6.95 -5.94
N ALA A 527 -0.01 -5.97 -5.43
CA ALA A 527 -0.03 -4.61 -5.97
C ALA A 527 1.35 -3.92 -5.95
N VAL A 528 1.58 -3.10 -6.96
CA VAL A 528 2.70 -2.17 -7.07
C VAL A 528 2.18 -0.73 -7.06
N VAL A 529 2.69 0.09 -6.16
CA VAL A 529 2.20 1.45 -5.92
C VAL A 529 3.38 2.42 -5.88
N ALA A 530 3.35 3.41 -6.78
CA ALA A 530 4.21 4.59 -6.78
C ALA A 530 3.36 5.83 -6.48
N ARG A 531 3.36 6.29 -5.22
CA ARG A 531 2.37 7.29 -4.75
C ARG A 531 2.55 8.67 -5.36
N SER A 532 3.78 9.16 -5.47
CA SER A 532 4.08 10.47 -6.06
C SER A 532 4.90 10.38 -7.34
N GLY A 533 5.48 9.21 -7.62
CA GLY A 533 6.35 8.96 -8.76
C GLY A 533 5.76 8.03 -9.82
N SER A 534 6.65 7.25 -10.42
CA SER A 534 6.44 6.42 -11.60
C SER A 534 6.73 4.96 -11.29
N VAL A 535 6.16 4.07 -12.10
CA VAL A 535 6.56 2.66 -12.15
C VAL A 535 7.25 2.42 -13.49
N ASP A 536 8.51 2.00 -13.46
CA ASP A 536 9.31 1.66 -14.64
C ASP A 536 9.75 0.20 -14.58
N ILE A 537 9.28 -0.60 -15.53
CA ILE A 537 9.72 -1.98 -15.70
C ILE A 537 10.57 -2.03 -16.97
N ALA A 538 11.89 -2.18 -16.77
CA ALA A 538 12.86 -2.32 -17.83
C ALA A 538 12.61 -3.58 -18.67
N GLY A 539 13.19 -3.62 -19.87
CA GLY A 539 12.81 -4.59 -20.91
C GLY A 539 12.74 -6.04 -20.41
N THR A 540 11.56 -6.63 -20.51
CA THR A 540 11.25 -7.98 -20.04
C THR A 540 10.48 -8.74 -21.10
N LYS A 541 10.84 -10.00 -21.36
CA LYS A 541 10.12 -10.82 -22.35
C LYS A 541 8.68 -11.09 -21.91
N ASN A 542 8.47 -11.50 -20.65
CA ASN A 542 7.14 -11.80 -20.13
C ASN A 542 6.90 -11.10 -18.80
N VAL A 543 5.99 -10.12 -18.80
CA VAL A 543 5.49 -9.44 -17.59
C VAL A 543 4.09 -9.94 -17.29
N SER A 544 3.89 -10.45 -16.07
CA SER A 544 2.61 -10.85 -15.51
C SER A 544 2.33 -10.01 -14.28
N LEU A 545 1.23 -9.25 -14.31
CA LEU A 545 0.76 -8.41 -13.21
C LEU A 545 -0.59 -8.96 -12.75
N THR A 546 -0.60 -9.70 -11.65
CA THR A 546 -1.80 -10.30 -11.09
C THR A 546 -2.27 -9.52 -9.88
N TYR A 547 -3.42 -8.87 -9.97
CA TYR A 547 -4.05 -8.28 -8.80
C TYR A 547 -4.54 -9.39 -7.86
N ASP A 548 -4.06 -9.39 -6.62
CA ASP A 548 -4.47 -10.33 -5.58
C ASP A 548 -4.90 -9.57 -4.31
N PRO A 549 -6.23 -9.41 -4.10
CA PRO A 549 -6.74 -8.68 -2.94
C PRO A 549 -6.50 -9.43 -1.62
N ASP A 550 -6.30 -10.75 -1.64
CA ASP A 550 -6.13 -11.54 -0.41
C ASP A 550 -4.78 -11.20 0.24
N TYR A 551 -3.72 -11.03 -0.56
CA TYR A 551 -2.44 -10.54 -0.05
C TYR A 551 -2.57 -9.12 0.50
N LEU A 552 -3.27 -8.22 -0.20
CA LEU A 552 -3.42 -6.85 0.27
C LEU A 552 -4.21 -6.77 1.58
N GLN A 553 -5.28 -7.54 1.73
CA GLN A 553 -6.06 -7.58 2.98
C GLN A 553 -5.27 -8.17 4.15
N LYS A 554 -4.41 -9.17 3.90
CA LYS A 554 -3.55 -9.75 4.93
C LYS A 554 -2.43 -8.81 5.35
N LEU A 555 -1.81 -8.12 4.39
CA LEU A 555 -0.66 -7.23 4.59
C LEU A 555 -1.06 -5.83 5.08
N THR A 556 -2.24 -5.38 4.67
CA THR A 556 -2.85 -4.12 5.10
C THR A 556 -4.09 -4.47 5.91
N LYS A 557 -3.95 -4.44 7.24
CA LYS A 557 -5.14 -4.45 8.09
C LYS A 557 -5.89 -3.17 7.75
N GLY A 558 -7.23 -3.19 7.86
CA GLY A 558 -7.99 -1.94 7.92
C GLY A 558 -7.20 -0.91 8.72
N MET A 559 -7.00 0.26 8.11
CA MET A 559 -6.32 1.43 8.66
C MET A 559 -6.58 1.55 10.19
N PRO A 560 -5.68 2.16 10.99
CA PRO A 560 -5.88 2.33 12.44
C PRO A 560 -7.33 2.71 12.77
N GLU A 561 -7.90 2.14 13.84
CA GLU A 561 -9.29 2.37 14.26
C GLU A 561 -10.38 1.74 13.36
N ASN A 562 -10.08 0.58 12.72
CA ASN A 562 -11.01 -0.11 11.81
C ASN A 562 -11.35 0.70 10.54
N ARG A 563 -10.50 1.64 10.14
CA ARG A 563 -10.71 2.44 8.93
C ARG A 563 -10.55 1.59 7.67
N ARG A 564 -11.34 1.84 6.62
CA ARG A 564 -11.13 1.25 5.28
C ARG A 564 -11.82 2.10 4.22
N ARG A 565 -11.20 2.17 3.04
CA ARG A 565 -11.81 2.82 1.88
C ARG A 565 -13.12 2.09 1.53
N ILE A 566 -14.18 2.82 1.21
CA ILE A 566 -15.44 2.18 0.77
C ILE A 566 -15.80 2.66 -0.62
N SER A 567 -16.10 1.72 -1.51
CA SER A 567 -16.51 2.01 -2.87
C SER A 567 -18.02 2.12 -2.94
N ARG A 568 -18.52 3.15 -3.63
CA ARG A 568 -19.96 3.33 -3.88
C ARG A 568 -20.38 2.45 -5.05
N LEU A 569 -21.20 1.43 -4.80
CA LEU A 569 -21.71 0.53 -5.84
C LEU A 569 -22.86 1.18 -6.62
N TRP A 570 -23.84 1.76 -5.91
CA TRP A 570 -24.94 2.49 -6.54
C TRP A 570 -25.59 3.46 -5.55
N VAL A 571 -26.29 4.46 -6.10
CA VAL A 571 -27.14 5.38 -5.37
C VAL A 571 -28.46 5.51 -6.13
N ARG A 572 -29.58 5.38 -5.41
CA ARG A 572 -30.91 5.58 -5.96
C ARG A 572 -31.60 6.67 -5.16
N ARG A 573 -32.01 7.72 -5.87
CA ARG A 573 -32.82 8.82 -5.34
C ARG A 573 -34.26 8.62 -5.77
N TYR A 574 -35.20 8.97 -4.90
CA TYR A 574 -36.64 8.80 -5.10
C TYR A 574 -37.37 10.13 -4.96
#